data_AF-A0A1H0CIP1-F1
#
_entry.id   AF-A0A1H0CIP1-F1
#
_cell.length_a   1.000
_cell.length_b   1.000
_cell.length_c   1.000
_cell.angle_alpha   90.00
_cell.angle_beta   90.00
_cell.angle_gamma   90.00
#
_symmetry.space_group_name_H-M   'P 1'
#
loop_
_entity.id
_entity.type
_entity.pdbx_description
1 polymer ?
#
loop_
_entity_poly.entity_id
_entity_poly.type
_entity_poly.pdbx_seq_one_letter_code
_entity_poly.pdbx_strand_id
1 'polypeptide(L)'
;MDVRETVRELVELDCAHGAAGIADLALRRFAQARRGATRELRQVTAELGEVCGWLLFDSERHREARWVNRAALAIADLPMRWFILSNQAQASVHIGLNREGLRIADDMLATDLPHRVAALFRVRRARALAALGASGEAEREFARARSAFLDGVGARDPSWTWWINERELSWHEGMMRAERGRGIEELADSYEAGDSNPRSRFVYGAHLVEALARVRSREAARVAGEVIPFMGVIGSVRAERALRRSGLWK
;
A
#
# COMPACT_ATOMS: atom_id res chain seq x y z
N MET A 1 -14.87 -24.47 -0.13
CA MET A 1 -14.35 -23.17 0.35
C MET A 1 -14.92 -22.13 -0.58
N ASP A 2 -15.74 -21.22 -0.07
CA ASP A 2 -16.14 -20.05 -0.85
C ASP A 2 -14.98 -19.06 -0.87
N VAL A 3 -14.40 -18.84 -2.05
CA VAL A 3 -13.24 -17.97 -2.24
C VAL A 3 -13.63 -16.50 -2.02
N ARG A 4 -14.86 -16.09 -2.37
CA ARG A 4 -15.31 -14.70 -2.18
C ARG A 4 -15.50 -14.37 -0.71
N GLU A 5 -16.09 -15.30 0.03
CA GLU A 5 -16.23 -15.18 1.48
C GLU A 5 -14.85 -15.10 2.14
N THR A 6 -13.92 -15.96 1.73
CA THR A 6 -12.54 -15.93 2.23
C THR A 6 -11.84 -14.58 1.97
N VAL A 7 -12.02 -13.99 0.78
CA VAL A 7 -11.47 -12.66 0.47
C VAL A 7 -12.04 -11.62 1.43
N ARG A 8 -13.36 -11.59 1.63
CA ARG A 8 -14.04 -10.64 2.52
C ARG A 8 -13.55 -10.78 3.96
N GLU A 9 -13.52 -12.00 4.48
CA GLU A 9 -13.05 -12.28 5.84
C GLU A 9 -11.60 -11.83 6.06
N LEU A 10 -10.71 -12.08 5.09
CA LEU A 10 -9.31 -11.65 5.19
C LEU A 10 -9.16 -10.13 5.21
N VAL A 11 -9.95 -9.41 4.41
CA VAL A 11 -9.96 -7.94 4.40
C VAL A 11 -10.50 -7.40 5.73
N GLU A 12 -11.59 -7.96 6.25
CA GLU A 12 -12.15 -7.58 7.54
C GLU A 12 -11.16 -7.82 8.69
N LEU A 13 -10.50 -8.98 8.69
CA LEU A 13 -9.47 -9.32 9.68
C LEU A 13 -8.25 -8.40 9.59
N ASP A 14 -7.78 -8.06 8.38
CA ASP A 14 -6.68 -7.11 8.20
C ASP A 14 -7.05 -5.73 8.75
N CYS A 15 -8.25 -5.24 8.43
CA CYS A 15 -8.76 -3.98 8.95
C CYS A 15 -8.88 -3.95 10.48
N ALA A 16 -9.23 -5.07 11.12
CA ALA A 16 -9.40 -5.15 12.57
C ALA A 16 -8.10 -5.42 13.33
N HIS A 17 -7.22 -6.27 12.79
CA HIS A 17 -6.09 -6.86 13.51
C HIS A 17 -4.75 -6.74 12.80
N GLY A 18 -4.72 -6.25 11.57
CA GLY A 18 -3.53 -6.24 10.72
C GLY A 18 -3.16 -7.59 10.12
N ALA A 19 -2.13 -7.58 9.29
CA ALA A 19 -1.79 -8.71 8.42
C ALA A 19 -1.01 -9.85 9.08
N ALA A 20 -0.17 -9.56 10.09
CA ALA A 20 0.84 -10.49 10.60
C ALA A 20 0.23 -11.79 11.14
N GLY A 21 -0.89 -11.71 11.85
CA GLY A 21 -1.58 -12.88 12.40
C GLY A 21 -2.32 -13.73 11.36
N ILE A 22 -2.56 -13.20 10.16
CA ILE A 22 -3.40 -13.84 9.13
C ILE A 22 -2.64 -14.16 7.84
N ALA A 23 -1.39 -13.71 7.67
CA ALA A 23 -0.61 -13.92 6.45
C ALA A 23 -0.43 -15.41 6.09
N ASP A 24 -0.16 -16.28 7.07
CA ASP A 24 -0.05 -17.73 6.83
C ASP A 24 -1.39 -18.37 6.46
N LEU A 25 -2.49 -17.89 7.05
CA LEU A 25 -3.82 -18.33 6.69
C LEU A 25 -4.11 -17.96 5.23
N ALA A 26 -3.88 -16.71 4.85
CA ALA A 26 -4.06 -16.22 3.48
C ALA A 26 -3.23 -17.04 2.47
N LEU A 27 -1.97 -17.33 2.78
CA LEU A 27 -1.10 -18.13 1.94
C LEU A 27 -1.63 -19.56 1.73
N ARG A 28 -2.08 -20.22 2.80
CA ARG A 28 -2.70 -21.55 2.72
C ARG A 28 -3.99 -21.53 1.88
N ARG A 29 -4.85 -20.54 2.11
CA ARG A 29 -6.12 -20.38 1.39
C ARG A 29 -5.90 -20.12 -0.10
N PHE A 30 -4.96 -19.24 -0.44
CA PHE A 30 -4.58 -18.98 -1.83
C PHE A 30 -4.02 -20.23 -2.51
N ALA A 31 -3.11 -20.96 -1.84
CA ALA A 31 -2.56 -22.20 -2.38
C ALA A 31 -3.65 -23.26 -2.64
N GLN A 32 -4.64 -23.37 -1.74
CA GLN A 32 -5.79 -24.26 -1.92
C GLN A 32 -6.69 -23.82 -3.09
N ALA A 33 -7.07 -22.54 -3.13
CA ALA A 33 -7.91 -21.99 -4.20
C ALA A 33 -7.26 -22.18 -5.58
N ARG A 34 -5.96 -21.89 -5.69
CA ARG A 34 -5.21 -21.99 -6.95
C ARG A 34 -5.15 -23.41 -7.50
N ARG A 35 -5.02 -24.43 -6.64
CA ARG A 35 -5.01 -25.84 -7.07
C ARG A 35 -6.36 -26.29 -7.64
N GLY A 36 -7.46 -25.73 -7.14
CA GLY A 36 -8.82 -26.03 -7.58
C GLY A 36 -9.42 -24.99 -8.53
N ALA A 37 -8.62 -24.06 -9.06
CA ALA A 37 -9.13 -22.93 -9.84
C ALA A 37 -9.67 -23.40 -11.19
N THR A 38 -11.00 -23.56 -11.27
CA THR A 38 -11.70 -23.70 -12.55
C THR A 38 -11.70 -22.37 -13.29
N ARG A 39 -12.09 -22.38 -14.57
CA ARG A 39 -12.17 -21.16 -15.40
C ARG A 39 -13.03 -20.07 -14.75
N GLU A 40 -14.10 -20.48 -14.08
CA GLU A 40 -15.10 -19.64 -13.42
C GLU A 40 -14.56 -19.02 -12.12
N LEU A 41 -13.62 -19.67 -11.45
CA LEU A 41 -13.04 -19.21 -10.18
C LEU A 41 -11.74 -18.43 -10.34
N ARG A 42 -11.19 -18.31 -11.56
CA ARG A 42 -9.89 -17.64 -11.77
C ARG A 42 -9.85 -16.21 -11.25
N GLN A 43 -10.90 -15.43 -11.47
CA GLN A 43 -10.88 -14.01 -11.05
C GLN A 43 -10.91 -13.84 -9.54
N VAL A 44 -11.83 -14.54 -8.85
CA VAL A 44 -11.85 -14.49 -7.39
C VAL A 44 -10.58 -15.10 -6.77
N THR A 45 -9.95 -16.08 -7.45
CA THR A 45 -8.66 -16.63 -7.01
C THR A 45 -7.53 -15.62 -7.21
N ALA A 46 -7.57 -14.81 -8.28
CA ALA A 46 -6.63 -13.73 -8.49
C ALA A 46 -6.76 -12.63 -7.43
N GLU A 47 -8.00 -12.28 -7.08
CA GLU A 47 -8.32 -11.34 -5.98
C GLU A 47 -7.81 -11.85 -4.63
N LEU A 48 -8.03 -13.13 -4.32
CA LEU A 48 -7.42 -13.75 -3.12
C LEU A 48 -5.89 -13.69 -3.16
N GLY A 49 -5.29 -13.83 -4.34
CA GLY A 49 -3.86 -13.67 -4.55
C GLY A 49 -3.39 -12.23 -4.30
N GLU A 50 -4.15 -11.24 -4.76
CA GLU A 50 -3.88 -9.82 -4.51
C GLU A 50 -3.88 -9.53 -3.00
N VAL A 51 -4.96 -9.90 -2.30
CA VAL A 51 -5.07 -9.71 -0.85
C VAL A 51 -3.95 -10.45 -0.11
N CYS A 52 -3.67 -11.71 -0.49
CA CYS A 52 -2.58 -12.46 0.12
C CYS A 52 -1.21 -11.78 -0.10
N GLY A 53 -0.97 -11.25 -1.31
CA GLY A 53 0.23 -10.48 -1.62
C GLY A 53 0.38 -9.23 -0.75
N TRP A 54 -0.71 -8.49 -0.54
CA TRP A 54 -0.77 -7.34 0.36
C TRP A 54 -0.45 -7.71 1.81
N LEU A 55 -1.09 -8.77 2.35
CA LEU A 55 -0.86 -9.21 3.73
C LEU A 55 0.59 -9.64 3.96
N LEU A 56 1.17 -10.36 3.00
CA LEU A 56 2.58 -10.75 3.05
C LEU A 56 3.51 -9.54 2.98
N PHE A 57 3.20 -8.54 2.16
CA PHE A 57 3.96 -7.30 2.09
C PHE A 57 3.92 -6.52 3.42
N ASP A 58 2.74 -6.34 4.01
CA ASP A 58 2.60 -5.61 5.27
C ASP A 58 3.24 -6.35 6.47
N SER A 59 3.35 -7.69 6.33
CA SER A 59 4.11 -8.57 7.23
C SER A 59 5.61 -8.65 6.92
N GLU A 60 6.12 -7.85 5.98
CA GLU A 60 7.53 -7.80 5.56
C GLU A 60 8.07 -9.13 4.96
N ARG A 61 7.19 -10.00 4.46
CA ARG A 61 7.48 -11.30 3.82
C ARG A 61 7.62 -11.17 2.30
N HIS A 62 8.54 -10.31 1.87
CA HIS A 62 8.65 -9.83 0.49
C HIS A 62 8.87 -10.91 -0.57
N ARG A 63 9.63 -11.97 -0.27
CA ARG A 63 9.86 -13.08 -1.21
C ARG A 63 8.56 -13.83 -1.52
N GLU A 64 7.77 -14.10 -0.48
CA GLU A 64 6.49 -14.79 -0.61
C GLU A 64 5.46 -13.89 -1.28
N ALA A 65 5.40 -12.61 -0.92
CA ALA A 65 4.54 -11.63 -1.60
C ALA A 65 4.80 -11.61 -3.12
N ARG A 66 6.07 -11.60 -3.54
CA ARG A 66 6.43 -11.64 -4.98
C ARG A 66 6.05 -12.95 -5.66
N TRP A 67 6.18 -14.07 -4.95
CA TRP A 67 5.74 -15.36 -5.47
C TRP A 67 4.23 -15.41 -5.66
N VAL A 68 3.46 -14.96 -4.67
CA VAL A 68 2.00 -14.89 -4.72
C VAL A 68 1.55 -13.95 -5.83
N ASN A 69 2.12 -12.74 -5.91
CA ASN A 69 1.79 -11.77 -6.96
C ASN A 69 2.02 -12.34 -8.36
N ARG A 70 3.15 -13.03 -8.58
CA ARG A 70 3.42 -13.70 -9.86
C ARG A 70 2.39 -14.77 -10.18
N ALA A 71 2.01 -15.59 -9.18
CA ALA A 71 1.01 -16.63 -9.35
C ALA A 71 -0.39 -16.05 -9.64
N ALA A 72 -0.76 -14.96 -8.98
CA ALA A 72 -2.03 -14.26 -9.18
C ALA A 72 -2.09 -13.58 -10.56
N LEU A 73 -1.00 -12.93 -11.00
CA LEU A 73 -0.89 -12.30 -12.32
C LEU A 73 -1.11 -13.29 -13.48
N ALA A 74 -0.77 -14.56 -13.30
CA ALA A 74 -0.96 -15.59 -14.32
C ALA A 74 -2.44 -15.92 -14.60
N ILE A 75 -3.35 -15.54 -13.71
CA ILE A 75 -4.79 -15.87 -13.78
C ILE A 75 -5.71 -14.64 -13.70
N ALA A 76 -5.16 -13.46 -13.40
CA ALA A 76 -5.87 -12.20 -13.28
C ALA A 76 -6.35 -11.64 -14.63
N ASP A 77 -7.56 -11.07 -14.66
CA ASP A 77 -7.97 -10.13 -15.70
C ASP A 77 -7.22 -8.79 -15.61
N LEU A 78 -7.45 -7.92 -16.59
CA LEU A 78 -6.75 -6.65 -16.71
C LEU A 78 -6.96 -5.73 -15.48
N PRO A 79 -8.19 -5.50 -14.97
CA PRO A 79 -8.40 -4.74 -13.74
C PRO A 79 -7.62 -5.27 -12.53
N MET A 80 -7.61 -6.58 -12.32
CA MET A 80 -6.89 -7.18 -11.18
C MET A 80 -5.37 -7.13 -11.39
N ARG A 81 -4.89 -7.26 -12.63
CA ARG A 81 -3.46 -7.07 -12.96
C ARG A 81 -2.96 -5.68 -12.59
N TRP A 82 -3.74 -4.63 -12.86
CA TRP A 82 -3.39 -3.27 -12.44
C TRP A 82 -3.21 -3.17 -10.94
N PHE A 83 -4.13 -3.76 -10.15
CA PHE A 83 -4.06 -3.69 -8.70
C PHE A 83 -2.81 -4.41 -8.17
N ILE A 84 -2.58 -5.66 -8.59
CA ILE A 84 -1.41 -6.45 -8.18
C ILE A 84 -0.10 -5.73 -8.55
N LEU A 85 0.01 -5.19 -9.77
CA LEU A 85 1.21 -4.48 -10.22
C LEU A 85 1.41 -3.17 -9.45
N SER A 86 0.35 -2.44 -9.11
CA SER A 86 0.46 -1.22 -8.31
C SER A 86 1.00 -1.50 -6.90
N ASN A 87 0.56 -2.60 -6.27
CA ASN A 87 1.02 -3.03 -4.96
C ASN A 87 2.46 -3.57 -5.03
N GLN A 88 2.80 -4.31 -6.10
CA GLN A 88 4.17 -4.74 -6.33
C GLN A 88 5.14 -3.57 -6.55
N ALA A 89 4.72 -2.50 -7.25
CA ALA A 89 5.52 -1.30 -7.43
C ALA A 89 5.81 -0.61 -6.08
N GLN A 90 4.78 -0.45 -5.24
CA GLN A 90 4.95 0.06 -3.87
C GLN A 90 5.90 -0.81 -3.04
N ALA A 91 5.67 -2.13 -3.03
CA ALA A 91 6.49 -3.06 -2.28
C ALA A 91 7.95 -3.02 -2.73
N SER A 92 8.21 -2.86 -4.04
CA SER A 92 9.56 -2.77 -4.58
C SER A 92 10.29 -1.53 -4.08
N VAL A 93 9.64 -0.36 -4.10
CA VAL A 93 10.21 0.88 -3.55
C VAL A 93 10.47 0.75 -2.05
N HIS A 94 9.54 0.15 -1.30
CA HIS A 94 9.67 -0.06 0.15
C HIS A 94 10.94 -0.82 0.54
N ILE A 95 11.38 -1.79 -0.28
CA ILE A 95 12.59 -2.58 -0.03
C ILE A 95 13.82 -2.09 -0.80
N GLY A 96 13.77 -0.88 -1.38
CA GLY A 96 14.89 -0.27 -2.09
C GLY A 96 15.10 -0.74 -3.53
N LEU A 97 14.21 -1.56 -4.08
CA LEU A 97 14.21 -1.95 -5.49
C LEU A 97 13.53 -0.86 -6.36
N ASN A 98 14.03 0.38 -6.23
CA ASN A 98 13.36 1.57 -6.75
C ASN A 98 13.23 1.55 -8.28
N ARG A 99 14.25 1.04 -8.99
CA ARG A 99 14.21 0.88 -10.46
C ARG A 99 13.15 -0.11 -10.93
N GLU A 100 12.88 -1.16 -10.14
CA GLU A 100 11.79 -2.08 -10.46
C GLU A 100 10.44 -1.40 -10.30
N GLY A 101 10.23 -0.69 -9.19
CA GLY A 101 8.99 0.06 -8.96
C GLY A 101 8.75 1.10 -10.05
N LEU A 102 9.80 1.82 -10.46
CA LEU A 102 9.74 2.78 -11.57
C LEU A 102 9.35 2.11 -12.88
N ARG A 103 10.02 1.01 -13.25
CA ARG A 103 9.72 0.28 -14.49
C ARG A 103 8.28 -0.23 -14.53
N ILE A 104 7.77 -0.80 -13.44
CA ILE A 104 6.37 -1.26 -13.37
C ILE A 104 5.42 -0.09 -13.62
N ALA A 105 5.68 1.07 -13.01
CA ALA A 105 4.82 2.25 -13.18
C ALA A 105 4.90 2.82 -14.61
N ASP A 106 6.10 2.92 -15.18
CA ASP A 106 6.30 3.38 -16.56
C ASP A 106 5.63 2.44 -17.59
N ASP A 107 5.81 1.12 -17.43
CA ASP A 107 5.19 0.11 -18.30
C ASP A 107 3.66 0.22 -18.29
N MET A 108 3.05 0.54 -17.12
CA MET A 108 1.60 0.71 -17.01
C MET A 108 1.11 2.06 -17.54
N LEU A 109 1.83 3.14 -17.26
CA LEU A 109 1.48 4.48 -17.77
C LEU A 109 1.66 4.61 -19.30
N ALA A 110 2.37 3.68 -19.94
CA ALA A 110 2.43 3.55 -21.39
C ALA A 110 1.19 2.89 -22.01
N THR A 111 0.24 2.40 -21.19
CA THR A 111 -1.01 1.79 -21.64
C THR A 111 -2.20 2.72 -21.42
N ASP A 112 -3.34 2.43 -22.06
CA ASP A 112 -4.60 3.14 -21.79
C ASP A 112 -5.18 2.69 -20.45
N LEU A 113 -5.09 3.57 -19.45
CA LEU A 113 -5.57 3.35 -18.09
C LEU A 113 -6.79 4.23 -17.77
N PRO A 114 -7.75 3.72 -16.98
CA PRO A 114 -8.77 4.55 -16.33
C PRO A 114 -8.14 5.62 -15.43
N HIS A 115 -8.85 6.73 -15.18
CA HIS A 115 -8.29 7.92 -14.52
C HIS A 115 -7.73 7.62 -13.13
N ARG A 116 -8.47 6.88 -12.27
CA ARG A 116 -7.98 6.57 -10.91
C ARG A 116 -6.85 5.56 -10.91
N VAL A 117 -6.88 4.62 -11.86
CA VAL A 117 -5.78 3.68 -12.05
C VAL A 117 -4.52 4.40 -12.52
N ALA A 118 -4.64 5.35 -13.46
CA ALA A 118 -3.55 6.20 -13.89
C ALA A 118 -3.01 7.03 -12.73
N ALA A 119 -3.87 7.70 -11.96
CA ALA A 119 -3.49 8.46 -10.77
C ALA A 119 -2.67 7.60 -9.79
N LEU A 120 -3.11 6.36 -9.53
CA LEU A 120 -2.38 5.44 -8.68
C LEU A 120 -0.99 5.10 -9.23
N PHE A 121 -0.85 4.77 -10.51
CA PHE A 121 0.46 4.50 -11.08
C PHE A 121 1.37 5.72 -11.13
N ARG A 122 0.82 6.93 -11.28
CA ARG A 122 1.59 8.18 -11.12
C ARG A 122 2.10 8.35 -9.70
N VAL A 123 1.30 8.04 -8.67
CA VAL A 123 1.77 7.98 -7.28
C VAL A 123 2.93 6.98 -7.14
N ARG A 124 2.80 5.76 -7.70
CA ARG A 124 3.87 4.76 -7.65
C ARG A 124 5.15 5.25 -8.33
N ARG A 125 5.03 5.88 -9.51
CA ARG A 125 6.13 6.48 -10.25
C ARG A 125 6.81 7.59 -9.45
N ALA A 126 6.04 8.51 -8.89
CA ALA A 126 6.53 9.63 -8.08
C ALA A 126 7.34 9.14 -6.87
N ARG A 127 6.83 8.14 -6.13
CA ARG A 127 7.55 7.53 -5.00
C ARG A 127 8.85 6.86 -5.43
N ALA A 128 8.86 6.16 -6.57
CA ALA A 128 10.08 5.55 -7.10
C ALA A 128 11.13 6.60 -7.54
N LEU A 129 10.70 7.67 -8.21
CA LEU A 129 11.56 8.79 -8.60
C LEU A 129 12.17 9.50 -7.38
N ALA A 130 11.37 9.76 -6.35
CA ALA A 130 11.84 10.39 -5.12
C ALA A 130 12.92 9.55 -4.42
N ALA A 131 12.71 8.23 -4.37
CA ALA A 131 13.66 7.25 -3.81
C ALA A 131 14.93 7.08 -4.67
N LEU A 132 14.89 7.44 -5.95
CA LEU A 132 16.05 7.48 -6.86
C LEU A 132 16.81 8.81 -6.85
N GLY A 133 16.38 9.80 -6.07
CA GLY A 133 17.04 11.10 -6.00
C GLY A 133 16.37 12.20 -6.84
N ALA A 134 15.43 11.85 -7.73
CA ALA A 134 14.85 12.75 -8.73
C ALA A 134 13.64 13.56 -8.18
N SER A 135 13.85 14.36 -7.12
CA SER A 135 12.76 15.09 -6.44
C SER A 135 11.92 15.97 -7.34
N GLY A 136 12.54 16.79 -8.20
CA GLY A 136 11.77 17.69 -9.05
C GLY A 136 10.86 16.94 -10.03
N GLU A 137 11.30 15.78 -10.52
CA GLU A 137 10.46 14.90 -11.34
C GLU A 137 9.37 14.22 -10.53
N ALA A 138 9.70 13.77 -9.31
CA ALA A 138 8.73 13.16 -8.40
C ALA A 138 7.58 14.11 -8.07
N GLU A 139 7.87 15.37 -7.73
CA GLU A 139 6.87 16.39 -7.42
C GLU A 139 5.95 16.68 -8.62
N ARG A 140 6.54 16.84 -9.82
CA ARG A 140 5.75 17.03 -11.05
C ARG A 140 4.86 15.82 -11.35
N GLU A 141 5.36 14.62 -11.11
CA GLU A 141 4.59 13.39 -11.32
C GLU A 141 3.46 13.26 -10.30
N PHE A 142 3.70 13.64 -9.04
CA PHE A 142 2.67 13.64 -8.00
C PHE A 142 1.57 14.68 -8.30
N ALA A 143 1.93 15.86 -8.79
CA ALA A 143 0.96 16.87 -9.23
C ALA A 143 0.05 16.33 -10.36
N ARG A 144 0.61 15.56 -11.30
CA ARG A 144 -0.18 14.87 -12.34
C ARG A 144 -1.09 13.79 -11.75
N ALA A 145 -0.65 13.10 -10.69
CA ALA A 145 -1.49 12.14 -9.98
C ALA A 145 -2.71 12.82 -9.35
N ARG A 146 -2.51 13.97 -8.67
CA ARG A 146 -3.60 14.77 -8.11
C ARG A 146 -4.55 15.27 -9.21
N SER A 147 -4.04 15.77 -10.32
CA SER A 147 -4.88 16.18 -11.46
C SER A 147 -5.74 15.03 -11.97
N ALA A 148 -5.16 13.85 -12.20
CA ALA A 148 -5.90 12.68 -12.68
C ALA A 148 -6.94 12.18 -11.66
N PHE A 149 -6.70 12.37 -10.36
CA PHE A 149 -7.68 12.07 -9.32
C PHE A 149 -8.88 13.03 -9.34
N LEU A 150 -8.63 14.33 -9.57
CA LEU A 150 -9.67 15.37 -9.64
C LEU A 150 -10.60 15.21 -10.85
N ASP A 151 -10.17 14.49 -11.89
CA ASP A 151 -11.02 14.10 -13.02
C ASP A 151 -12.15 13.12 -12.61
N GLY A 152 -12.15 12.65 -11.36
CA GLY A 152 -13.22 11.87 -10.76
C GLY A 152 -13.20 10.37 -11.09
N VAL A 153 -14.27 9.67 -10.68
CA VAL A 153 -14.47 8.25 -10.99
C VAL A 153 -15.10 8.14 -12.38
N GLY A 154 -14.41 7.51 -13.32
CA GLY A 154 -14.92 7.19 -14.65
C GLY A 154 -15.59 5.82 -14.72
N ALA A 155 -16.38 5.58 -15.77
CA ALA A 155 -17.08 4.30 -15.99
C ALA A 155 -16.15 3.08 -16.16
N ARG A 156 -14.87 3.30 -16.47
CA ARG A 156 -13.86 2.25 -16.62
C ARG A 156 -13.08 1.97 -15.33
N ASP A 157 -13.25 2.80 -14.29
CA ASP A 157 -12.53 2.61 -13.04
C ASP A 157 -13.05 1.36 -12.32
N PRO A 158 -12.17 0.40 -11.97
CA PRO A 158 -12.57 -0.77 -11.23
C PRO A 158 -13.11 -0.41 -9.85
N SER A 159 -14.07 -1.21 -9.34
CA SER A 159 -14.66 -0.98 -8.02
C SER A 159 -13.61 -0.88 -6.93
N TRP A 160 -12.56 -1.69 -6.98
CA TRP A 160 -11.46 -1.69 -6.00
C TRP A 160 -10.76 -0.34 -5.88
N THR A 161 -10.89 0.59 -6.83
CA THR A 161 -10.28 1.93 -6.72
C THR A 161 -10.90 2.81 -5.64
N TRP A 162 -11.98 2.36 -4.97
CA TRP A 162 -12.69 3.11 -3.91
C TRP A 162 -11.77 3.62 -2.79
N TRP A 163 -10.69 2.89 -2.47
CA TRP A 163 -9.77 3.27 -1.40
C TRP A 163 -8.88 4.46 -1.77
N ILE A 164 -8.65 4.74 -3.06
CA ILE A 164 -7.84 5.88 -3.52
C ILE A 164 -8.60 7.18 -3.19
N ASN A 165 -8.23 7.91 -2.16
CA ASN A 165 -8.94 9.14 -1.77
C ASN A 165 -7.93 10.23 -1.40
N GLU A 166 -8.42 11.43 -1.07
CA GLU A 166 -7.55 12.56 -0.70
C GLU A 166 -6.62 12.21 0.46
N ARG A 167 -7.11 11.45 1.46
CA ARG A 167 -6.29 10.97 2.58
C ARG A 167 -5.13 10.11 2.09
N GLU A 168 -5.40 9.10 1.27
CA GLU A 168 -4.35 8.22 0.71
C GLU A 168 -3.35 8.99 -0.18
N LEU A 169 -3.82 9.97 -0.95
CA LEU A 169 -2.95 10.83 -1.75
C LEU A 169 -2.04 11.67 -0.86
N SER A 170 -2.58 12.33 0.16
CA SER A 170 -1.77 13.10 1.11
C SER A 170 -0.76 12.21 1.85
N TRP A 171 -1.15 11.00 2.25
CA TRP A 171 -0.20 10.04 2.83
C TRP A 171 0.96 9.73 1.89
N HIS A 172 0.66 9.43 0.63
CA HIS A 172 1.69 9.10 -0.36
C HIS A 172 2.58 10.29 -0.73
N GLU A 173 2.04 11.51 -0.77
CA GLU A 173 2.80 12.74 -0.99
C GLU A 173 3.76 12.99 0.17
N GLY A 174 3.24 12.90 1.40
CA GLY A 174 4.02 13.00 2.61
C GLY A 174 5.14 11.97 2.66
N MET A 175 4.85 10.69 2.38
CA MET A 175 5.84 9.62 2.30
C MET A 175 6.90 9.86 1.21
N MET A 176 6.52 10.44 0.06
CA MET A 176 7.46 10.79 -1.02
C MET A 176 8.44 11.88 -0.55
N ARG A 177 7.97 12.84 0.22
CA ARG A 177 8.73 14.00 0.73
C ARG A 177 9.53 13.68 2.01
N ALA A 178 9.07 12.71 2.81
CA ALA A 178 9.61 12.37 4.12
C ALA A 178 11.10 12.03 4.12
N GLU A 179 11.61 11.35 3.08
CA GLU A 179 13.04 11.00 2.95
C GLU A 179 13.98 12.22 2.95
N ARG A 180 13.44 13.42 2.71
CA ARG A 180 14.19 14.68 2.72
C ARG A 180 13.82 15.60 3.89
N GLY A 181 13.13 15.06 4.91
CA GLY A 181 12.66 15.85 6.05
C GLY A 181 11.57 16.87 5.69
N ARG A 182 10.79 16.59 4.65
CA ARG A 182 9.59 17.37 4.25
C ARG A 182 8.36 16.47 4.36
N GLY A 183 7.16 16.96 4.00
CA GLY A 183 5.99 16.09 3.90
C GLY A 183 5.24 15.86 5.21
N ILE A 184 5.57 16.59 6.28
CA ILE A 184 5.03 16.36 7.62
C ILE A 184 3.57 16.80 7.70
N GLU A 185 3.24 17.94 7.09
CA GLU A 185 1.87 18.47 7.05
C GLU A 185 0.94 17.48 6.35
N GLU A 186 1.36 16.93 5.21
CA GLU A 186 0.58 15.97 4.43
C GLU A 186 0.40 14.64 5.17
N LEU A 187 1.43 14.18 5.90
CA LEU A 187 1.31 13.01 6.77
C LEU A 187 0.39 13.28 7.97
N ALA A 188 0.45 14.48 8.56
CA ALA A 188 -0.41 14.87 9.67
C ALA A 188 -1.87 14.99 9.24
N ASP A 189 -2.15 15.72 8.16
CA ASP A 189 -3.48 15.84 7.56
C ASP A 189 -4.05 14.46 7.25
N SER A 190 -3.24 13.58 6.68
CA SER A 190 -3.64 12.22 6.37
C SER A 190 -3.90 11.35 7.62
N TYR A 191 -3.21 11.61 8.73
CA TYR A 191 -3.41 10.91 10.00
C TYR A 191 -4.68 11.40 10.70
N GLU A 192 -4.92 12.70 10.70
CA GLU A 192 -6.08 13.35 11.34
C GLU A 192 -7.37 13.14 10.55
N ALA A 193 -7.32 13.13 9.21
CA ALA A 193 -8.46 12.78 8.36
C ALA A 193 -8.86 11.29 8.45
N GLY A 194 -8.12 10.50 9.25
CA GLY A 194 -8.38 9.09 9.41
C GLY A 194 -9.63 8.78 10.22
N ASP A 195 -10.18 7.60 9.93
CA ASP A 195 -11.25 6.99 10.70
C ASP A 195 -10.74 6.41 12.03
N SER A 196 -11.66 5.95 12.86
CA SER A 196 -11.36 5.23 14.11
C SER A 196 -10.82 3.81 13.89
N ASN A 197 -10.55 3.41 12.64
CA ASN A 197 -9.98 2.11 12.33
C ASN A 197 -8.59 1.99 12.98
N PRO A 198 -8.38 1.03 13.90
CA PRO A 198 -7.13 0.90 14.64
C PRO A 198 -5.92 0.64 13.74
N ARG A 199 -6.11 -0.16 12.68
CA ARG A 199 -5.05 -0.49 11.73
C ARG A 199 -4.57 0.73 10.96
N SER A 200 -5.51 1.52 10.43
CA SER A 200 -5.21 2.77 9.74
C SER A 200 -4.54 3.77 10.68
N ARG A 201 -5.05 3.95 11.90
CA ARG A 201 -4.42 4.82 12.92
C ARG A 201 -2.99 4.39 13.21
N PHE A 202 -2.74 3.09 13.36
CA PHE A 202 -1.41 2.58 13.62
C PHE A 202 -0.44 2.81 12.46
N VAL A 203 -0.80 2.40 11.24
CA VAL A 203 0.07 2.49 10.05
C VAL A 203 0.44 3.94 9.74
N TYR A 204 -0.55 4.82 9.70
CA TYR A 204 -0.35 6.22 9.33
C TYR A 204 0.42 6.96 10.42
N GLY A 205 0.04 6.74 11.68
CA GLY A 205 0.71 7.33 12.83
C GLY A 205 2.16 6.89 12.95
N ALA A 206 2.47 5.61 12.73
CA ALA A 206 3.86 5.12 12.79
C ALA A 206 4.77 5.79 11.75
N HIS A 207 4.27 6.03 10.53
CA HIS A 207 5.02 6.73 9.50
C HIS A 207 5.12 8.24 9.74
N LEU A 208 4.09 8.86 10.34
CA LEU A 208 4.17 10.25 10.80
C LEU A 208 5.21 10.40 11.92
N VAL A 209 5.24 9.50 12.89
CA VAL A 209 6.25 9.49 13.96
C VAL A 209 7.66 9.33 13.39
N GLU A 210 7.84 8.43 12.42
CA GLU A 210 9.12 8.27 11.72
C GLU A 210 9.57 9.58 11.05
N ALA A 211 8.68 10.25 10.32
CA ALA A 211 9.00 11.52 9.66
C ALA A 211 9.30 12.66 10.66
N LEU A 212 8.51 12.79 11.72
CA LEU A 212 8.71 13.78 12.78
C LEU A 212 10.04 13.56 13.52
N ALA A 213 10.39 12.31 13.81
CA ALA A 213 11.65 11.96 14.47
C ALA A 213 12.85 12.29 13.58
N ARG A 214 12.75 12.07 12.27
CA ARG A 214 13.81 12.40 11.29
C ARG A 214 14.17 13.89 11.30
N VAL A 215 13.20 14.77 11.49
CA VAL A 215 13.43 16.22 11.62
C VAL A 215 13.62 16.70 13.06
N ARG A 216 13.66 15.77 14.04
CA ARG A 216 13.78 16.06 15.48
C ARG A 216 12.68 16.97 16.02
N SER A 217 11.46 16.84 15.49
CA SER A 217 10.30 17.56 16.01
C SER A 217 9.92 17.06 17.40
N ARG A 218 9.57 17.98 18.29
CA ARG A 218 9.07 17.65 19.64
C ARG A 218 7.72 16.93 19.60
N GLU A 219 6.96 17.10 18.52
CA GLU A 219 5.68 16.44 18.32
C GLU A 219 5.81 14.93 18.13
N ALA A 220 6.99 14.43 17.75
CA ALA A 220 7.23 13.01 17.55
C ALA A 220 6.87 12.19 18.81
N ALA A 221 7.23 12.68 20.00
CA ALA A 221 6.92 12.02 21.26
C ALA A 221 5.41 12.03 21.59
N ARG A 222 4.71 13.12 21.27
CA ARG A 222 3.26 13.24 21.45
C ARG A 222 2.53 12.21 20.59
N VAL A 223 2.80 12.23 19.28
CA VAL A 223 2.15 11.30 18.34
C VAL A 223 2.55 9.85 18.65
N ALA A 224 3.80 9.60 19.05
CA ALA A 224 4.21 8.26 19.48
C ALA A 224 3.40 7.76 20.68
N GLY A 225 3.05 8.62 21.64
CA GLY A 225 2.18 8.24 22.77
C GLY A 225 0.79 7.75 22.35
N GLU A 226 0.26 8.24 21.23
CA GLU A 226 -1.02 7.79 20.66
C GLU A 226 -0.89 6.49 19.85
N VAL A 227 0.30 6.23 19.29
CA VAL A 227 0.53 5.13 18.34
C VAL A 227 1.10 3.88 19.02
N ILE A 228 1.95 4.03 20.04
CA ILE A 228 2.58 2.93 20.79
C ILE A 228 1.55 1.92 21.33
N PRO A 229 0.35 2.30 21.82
CA PRO A 229 -0.64 1.32 22.29
C PRO A 229 -1.09 0.29 21.25
N PHE A 230 -0.92 0.57 19.95
CA PHE A 230 -1.24 -0.38 18.88
C PHE A 230 -0.11 -1.39 18.60
N MET A 231 1.11 -1.13 19.08
CA MET A 231 2.27 -2.00 18.87
C MET A 231 2.05 -3.39 19.46
N GLY A 232 2.29 -4.45 18.68
CA GLY A 232 2.04 -5.84 19.09
C GLY A 232 0.55 -6.21 19.23
N VAL A 233 -0.37 -5.25 19.11
CA VAL A 233 -1.83 -5.45 19.09
C VAL A 233 -2.33 -5.49 17.64
N ILE A 234 -1.86 -4.56 16.81
CA ILE A 234 -2.13 -4.52 15.38
C ILE A 234 -0.93 -5.11 14.63
N GLY A 235 -1.16 -6.19 13.90
CA GLY A 235 -0.16 -6.95 13.16
C GLY A 235 0.30 -6.27 11.87
N SER A 236 0.81 -5.04 11.92
CA SER A 236 1.50 -4.43 10.78
C SER A 236 3.00 -4.33 11.05
N VAL A 237 3.76 -5.35 10.65
CA VAL A 237 5.22 -5.41 10.86
C VAL A 237 5.92 -4.21 10.20
N ARG A 238 5.39 -3.76 9.06
CA ARG A 238 5.87 -2.56 8.37
C ARG A 238 5.73 -1.30 9.23
N ALA A 239 4.58 -1.10 9.87
CA ALA A 239 4.37 0.02 10.78
C ALA A 239 5.23 -0.09 12.05
N GLU A 240 5.36 -1.30 12.61
CA GLU A 240 6.26 -1.54 13.74
C GLU A 240 7.71 -1.17 13.40
N ARG A 241 8.19 -1.51 12.20
CA ARG A 241 9.52 -1.12 11.73
C ARG A 241 9.67 0.38 11.57
N ALA A 242 8.65 1.08 11.06
CA ALA A 242 8.65 2.54 10.99
C ALA A 242 8.80 3.16 12.39
N LEU A 243 8.03 2.67 13.36
CA LEU A 243 8.12 3.15 14.73
C LEU A 243 9.49 2.85 15.36
N ARG A 244 10.06 1.66 15.15
CA ARG A 244 11.43 1.33 15.61
C ARG A 244 12.48 2.26 15.01
N ARG A 245 12.37 2.62 13.72
CA ARG A 245 13.31 3.55 13.06
C ARG A 245 13.25 4.98 13.63
N SER A 246 12.15 5.37 14.27
CA SER A 246 12.04 6.66 14.96
C SER A 246 12.99 6.78 16.17
N GLY A 247 13.43 5.65 16.75
CA GLY A 247 14.24 5.61 17.96
C GLY A 247 13.48 5.93 19.26
N LEU A 248 12.18 6.19 19.18
CA LEU A 248 11.31 6.48 20.34
C LEU A 248 10.80 5.22 21.05
N TRP A 249 11.09 4.05 20.50
CA TRP A 249 10.70 2.75 21.03
C TRP A 249 11.79 1.70 20.78
N LYS A 250 12.06 0.86 21.79
CA LYS A 250 13.10 -0.19 21.76
C LYS A 250 12.46 -1.57 21.78
#